data_AF-A0A9P8N7A1-F1
#
_entry.id   AF-A0A9P8N7A1-F1
#
_cell.length_a   1.000
_cell.length_b   1.000
_cell.length_c   1.000
_cell.angle_alpha   90.00
_cell.angle_beta   90.00
_cell.angle_gamma   90.00
#
_symmetry.space_group_name_H-M   'P 1'
#
loop_
_entity.id
_entity.type
_entity.pdbx_description
1 polymer ?
#
loop_
_entity_poly.entity_id
_entity_poly.type
_entity_poly.pdbx_seq_one_letter_code
_entity_poly.pdbx_strand_id
1 'polypeptide(L)'
;MSNAIEDPRVRAAIEHYLLDLENTQPKNTKRNYRPKQEEWKEWCQANWPAIPDVWPASVPQGQQLPGDLVDEGKLLLFMKEEAKRAVKNRRAPSDTIVVGGGGSEYESDSDLELYESTLKLQYNTVRGYVSAIQMLYDEQKSRGVNPAARPQGVALKALKRSILATTWSRKRKEYMDRGVGILRDIDRLRPEDAGGLLLGNHMLLRSGNRLPMELADCFPLDLPNEGFKAQGYTTKALVVVMNCGRTNQHGRMEYGSPFRHRYPRSCLIGALAFWLFWRWQVEKAERFPSSKEAKTGMKRRCSADRRKSLKVSMMAFTRIR
;
A
#
# COMPACT_ATOMS: atom_id res chain seq x y z
N MET A 1 12.89 -40.24 18.40
CA MET A 1 13.24 -40.59 17.00
C MET A 1 14.05 -39.45 16.41
N SER A 2 15.26 -39.78 15.91
CA SER A 2 16.25 -38.96 15.19
C SER A 2 16.60 -37.57 15.75
N ASN A 3 17.64 -37.52 16.59
CA ASN A 3 18.62 -36.42 16.52
C ASN A 3 19.32 -36.55 15.16
N ALA A 4 18.69 -36.06 14.10
CA ALA A 4 19.36 -35.89 12.83
C ALA A 4 20.46 -34.86 13.08
N ILE A 5 21.72 -35.30 13.02
CA ILE A 5 22.88 -34.42 13.01
C ILE A 5 22.71 -33.57 11.75
N GLU A 6 22.16 -32.36 11.90
CA GLU A 6 22.04 -31.42 10.80
C GLU A 6 23.44 -31.19 10.21
N ASP A 7 23.60 -31.45 8.91
CA ASP A 7 24.88 -31.24 8.23
C ASP A 7 25.26 -29.76 8.40
N PRO A 8 26.44 -29.44 8.98
CA PRO A 8 26.85 -28.06 9.22
C PRO A 8 26.87 -27.22 7.93
N ARG A 9 27.07 -27.85 6.76
CA ARG A 9 27.00 -27.18 5.45
C ARG A 9 25.59 -26.73 5.11
N VAL A 10 24.57 -27.52 5.46
CA VAL A 10 23.17 -27.17 5.27
C VAL A 10 22.79 -25.99 6.16
N ARG A 11 23.21 -26.01 7.42
CA ARG A 11 22.98 -24.90 8.36
C ARG A 11 23.68 -23.61 7.89
N ALA A 12 24.93 -23.71 7.45
CA ALA A 12 25.67 -22.56 6.90
C ALA A 12 25.01 -21.97 5.65
N ALA A 13 24.50 -22.82 4.75
CA ALA A 13 23.77 -22.37 3.56
C ALA A 13 22.47 -21.63 3.95
N ILE A 14 21.70 -22.16 4.90
CA ILE A 14 20.48 -21.50 5.40
C ILE A 14 20.79 -20.12 5.97
N GLU A 15 21.77 -20.02 6.87
CA GLU A 15 22.14 -18.72 7.47
C GLU A 15 22.65 -17.73 6.42
N HIS A 16 23.44 -18.19 5.44
CA HIS A 16 23.90 -17.34 4.34
C HIS A 16 22.71 -16.72 3.57
N TYR A 17 21.72 -17.52 3.19
CA TYR A 17 20.56 -17.01 2.44
C TYR A 17 19.59 -16.19 3.29
N LEU A 18 19.50 -16.43 4.60
CA LEU A 18 18.74 -15.57 5.50
C LEU A 18 19.40 -14.18 5.66
N LEU A 19 20.73 -14.13 5.74
CA LEU A 19 21.49 -12.88 5.74
C LEU A 19 21.35 -12.13 4.41
N ASP A 20 21.41 -12.83 3.28
CA ASP A 20 21.18 -12.23 1.97
C ASP A 20 19.75 -11.69 1.82
N LEU A 21 18.76 -12.41 2.34
CA LEU A 21 17.38 -11.93 2.43
C LEU A 21 17.30 -10.63 3.24
N GLU A 22 17.97 -10.54 4.38
CA GLU A 22 17.97 -9.31 5.19
C GLU A 22 18.59 -8.11 4.43
N ASN A 23 19.63 -8.36 3.63
CA ASN A 23 20.33 -7.34 2.85
C ASN A 23 19.56 -6.91 1.59
N THR A 24 18.87 -7.84 0.93
CA THR A 24 18.12 -7.60 -0.31
C THR A 24 16.68 -7.16 -0.07
N GLN A 25 16.15 -7.33 1.15
CA GLN A 25 14.78 -6.98 1.48
C GLN A 25 14.50 -5.48 1.21
N PRO A 26 13.34 -5.15 0.59
CA PRO A 26 12.98 -3.75 0.37
C PRO A 26 12.97 -2.95 1.67
N LYS A 27 13.64 -1.78 1.67
CA LYS A 27 13.78 -0.89 2.85
C LYS A 27 12.44 -0.62 3.58
N ASN A 28 11.36 -0.50 2.83
CA ASN A 28 10.02 -0.27 3.38
C ASN A 28 9.49 -1.47 4.17
N THR A 29 9.80 -2.70 3.75
CA THR A 29 9.40 -3.92 4.45
C THR A 29 10.16 -4.02 5.76
N LYS A 30 11.49 -3.87 5.74
CA LYS A 30 12.33 -3.87 6.95
C LYS A 30 11.86 -2.83 7.98
N ARG A 31 11.66 -1.59 7.53
CA ARG A 31 11.15 -0.50 8.38
C ARG A 31 9.77 -0.78 8.99
N ASN A 32 8.91 -1.51 8.28
CA ASN A 32 7.55 -1.77 8.73
C ASN A 32 7.42 -3.04 9.59
N TYR A 33 8.23 -4.05 9.33
CA TYR A 33 8.12 -5.37 9.98
C TYR A 33 8.94 -5.42 11.26
N ARG A 34 10.16 -4.87 11.26
CA ARG A 34 11.06 -4.93 12.41
C ARG A 34 10.44 -4.41 13.72
N PRO A 35 9.79 -3.24 13.77
CA PRO A 35 9.17 -2.76 15.02
C PRO A 35 8.06 -3.71 15.53
N LYS A 36 7.29 -4.31 14.61
CA LYS A 36 6.21 -5.25 14.98
C LYS A 36 6.75 -6.59 15.49
N GLN A 37 7.90 -7.01 15.00
CA GLN A 37 8.60 -8.20 15.46
C GLN A 37 9.28 -7.94 16.81
N GLU A 38 9.82 -6.74 17.04
CA GLU A 38 10.35 -6.31 18.34
C GLU A 38 9.23 -6.26 19.39
N GLU A 39 8.10 -5.61 19.09
CA GLU A 39 6.90 -5.61 19.95
C GLU A 39 6.41 -7.04 20.29
N TRP A 40 6.42 -7.95 19.29
CA TRP A 40 6.09 -9.35 19.50
C TRP A 40 7.05 -10.04 20.48
N LYS A 41 8.36 -9.82 20.32
CA LYS A 41 9.40 -10.42 21.17
C LYS A 41 9.29 -9.90 22.60
N GLU A 42 9.10 -8.59 22.78
CA GLU A 42 8.90 -7.97 24.09
C GLU A 42 7.62 -8.50 24.77
N TRP A 43 6.51 -8.58 24.03
CA TRP A 43 5.28 -9.18 24.55
C TRP A 43 5.49 -10.66 24.90
N CYS A 44 6.28 -11.40 24.13
CA CYS A 44 6.57 -12.80 24.44
C CYS A 44 7.41 -12.95 25.71
N GLN A 45 8.43 -12.12 25.89
CA GLN A 45 9.28 -12.12 27.09
C GLN A 45 8.49 -11.83 28.37
N ALA A 46 7.46 -10.99 28.28
CA ALA A 46 6.62 -10.66 29.43
C ALA A 46 5.60 -11.75 29.80
N ASN A 47 5.17 -12.56 28.83
CA ASN A 47 4.03 -13.46 29.01
C ASN A 47 4.38 -14.96 28.94
N TRP A 48 5.56 -15.33 28.45
CA TRP A 48 5.96 -16.72 28.22
C TRP A 48 7.36 -17.00 28.76
N PRO A 49 7.62 -18.22 29.28
CA PRO A 49 8.94 -18.61 29.75
C PRO A 49 9.95 -18.61 28.59
N ALA A 50 11.22 -18.38 28.89
CA ALA A 50 12.30 -18.43 27.90
C ALA A 50 12.40 -19.83 27.24
N ILE A 51 12.98 -19.87 26.04
CA ILE A 51 13.25 -21.14 25.35
C ILE A 51 14.26 -21.94 26.18
N PRO A 52 13.97 -23.19 26.58
CA PRO A 52 14.92 -24.02 27.31
C PRO A 52 16.19 -24.31 26.49
N ASP A 53 17.32 -24.54 27.19
CA ASP A 53 18.59 -24.87 26.54
C ASP A 53 18.53 -26.17 25.72
N VAL A 54 17.68 -27.11 26.13
CA VAL A 54 17.40 -28.35 25.40
C VAL A 54 16.14 -28.14 24.56
N TRP A 55 16.34 -27.73 23.30
CA TRP A 55 15.27 -27.46 22.34
C TRP A 55 15.63 -28.04 20.96
N PRO A 56 14.68 -28.64 20.20
CA PRO A 56 13.24 -28.75 20.44
C PRO A 56 12.86 -29.83 21.47
N ALA A 57 12.08 -29.43 22.49
CA ALA A 57 11.49 -30.36 23.45
C ALA A 57 10.13 -30.89 22.94
N SER A 58 9.71 -32.07 23.40
CA SER A 58 8.36 -32.58 23.13
C SER A 58 7.32 -31.71 23.85
N VAL A 59 6.71 -30.77 23.14
CA VAL A 59 5.65 -29.93 23.68
C VAL A 59 4.34 -30.73 23.65
N PRO A 60 3.63 -30.87 24.79
CA PRO A 60 2.31 -31.50 24.82
C PRO A 60 1.34 -30.82 23.85
N GLN A 61 0.51 -31.61 23.18
CA GLN A 61 -0.47 -31.10 22.23
C GLN A 61 -1.43 -30.11 22.94
N GLY A 62 -1.49 -28.88 22.44
CA GLY A 62 -2.34 -27.81 22.97
C GLY A 62 -1.64 -26.81 23.89
N GLN A 63 -0.38 -27.04 24.28
CA GLN A 63 0.42 -26.01 24.95
C GLN A 63 1.03 -25.03 23.94
N GLN A 64 1.18 -23.78 24.35
CA GLN A 64 1.87 -22.75 23.57
C GLN A 64 3.38 -22.97 23.60
N LEU A 65 4.07 -22.52 22.57
CA LEU A 65 5.52 -22.64 22.50
C LEU A 65 6.20 -21.73 23.55
N PRO A 66 7.43 -21.99 23.98
CA PRO A 66 8.16 -21.06 24.83
C PRO A 66 8.69 -19.84 24.04
N GLY A 67 9.06 -18.79 24.76
CA GLY A 67 9.75 -17.60 24.26
C GLY A 67 9.05 -16.90 23.11
N ASP A 68 9.83 -16.42 22.15
CA ASP A 68 9.38 -15.71 20.96
C ASP A 68 8.97 -16.62 19.79
N LEU A 69 8.97 -17.94 20.00
CA LEU A 69 8.51 -18.90 19.00
C LEU A 69 7.05 -18.66 18.65
N VAL A 70 6.80 -18.56 17.35
CA VAL A 70 5.49 -18.18 16.82
C VAL A 70 4.56 -19.38 16.77
N ASP A 71 3.41 -19.26 17.44
CA ASP A 71 2.27 -20.16 17.29
C ASP A 71 0.96 -19.37 17.05
N GLU A 72 -0.07 -20.04 16.53
CA GLU A 72 -1.34 -19.39 16.21
C GLU A 72 -2.07 -18.88 17.47
N GLY A 73 -1.95 -19.59 18.59
CA GLY A 73 -2.59 -19.22 19.86
C GLY A 73 -2.05 -17.91 20.39
N LYS A 74 -0.72 -17.80 20.51
CA LYS A 74 -0.03 -16.55 20.86
C LYS A 74 -0.34 -15.43 19.88
N LEU A 75 -0.36 -15.73 18.57
CA LEU A 75 -0.67 -14.71 17.55
C LEU A 75 -2.06 -14.11 17.77
N LEU A 76 -3.06 -14.95 18.06
CA LEU A 76 -4.42 -14.51 18.33
C LEU A 76 -4.52 -13.73 19.65
N LEU A 77 -3.82 -14.19 20.69
CA LEU A 77 -3.80 -13.52 21.99
C LEU A 77 -3.12 -12.14 21.90
N PHE A 78 -1.97 -12.07 21.24
CA PHE A 78 -1.28 -10.82 20.94
C PHE A 78 -2.18 -9.85 20.17
N MET A 79 -2.91 -10.31 19.14
CA MET A 79 -3.85 -9.45 18.41
C MET A 79 -5.03 -8.97 19.28
N LYS A 80 -5.42 -9.74 20.30
CA LYS A 80 -6.49 -9.35 21.24
C LYS A 80 -6.00 -8.34 22.27
N GLU A 81 -4.74 -8.44 22.71
CA GLU A 81 -4.14 -7.62 23.76
C GLU A 81 -3.46 -6.36 23.22
N GLU A 82 -2.60 -6.49 22.22
CA GLU A 82 -1.81 -5.39 21.65
C GLU A 82 -2.68 -4.40 20.87
N ALA A 83 -3.80 -4.88 20.32
CA ALA A 83 -4.83 -4.01 19.75
C ALA A 83 -5.33 -2.95 20.74
N LYS A 84 -5.31 -3.26 22.05
CA LYS A 84 -5.75 -2.35 23.11
C LYS A 84 -4.64 -1.36 23.51
N ARG A 85 -3.37 -1.74 23.42
CA ARG A 85 -2.21 -0.88 23.76
C ARG A 85 -1.93 0.19 22.71
N ALA A 86 -2.01 -0.14 21.42
CA ALA A 86 -1.84 0.82 20.32
C ALA A 86 -2.84 2.00 20.37
N VAL A 87 -4.02 1.79 20.98
CA VAL A 87 -5.04 2.82 21.21
C VAL A 87 -4.66 3.72 22.39
N LYS A 88 -4.08 3.16 23.46
CA LYS A 88 -3.68 3.90 24.66
C LYS A 88 -2.57 4.91 24.38
N ASN A 89 -1.59 4.54 23.54
CA ASN A 89 -0.45 5.40 23.21
C ASN A 89 -0.79 6.57 22.25
N ARG A 90 -1.93 6.55 21.56
CA ARG A 90 -2.35 7.66 20.67
C ARG A 90 -3.07 8.80 21.39
N ARG A 91 -3.48 8.63 22.65
CA ARG A 91 -4.20 9.65 23.43
C ARG A 91 -3.30 10.63 24.20
N ALA A 92 -1.98 10.54 24.08
CA ALA A 92 -1.08 11.59 24.52
C ALA A 92 -0.47 12.25 23.27
N PRO A 93 -1.08 13.36 22.82
CA PRO A 93 -0.42 14.65 22.97
C PRO A 93 -1.30 15.69 23.68
N SER A 94 -0.63 16.53 24.46
CA SER A 94 -1.11 17.70 25.17
C SER A 94 -1.70 18.77 24.23
N ASP A 95 -2.42 19.71 24.86
CA ASP A 95 -2.84 21.01 24.35
C ASP A 95 -4.04 21.00 23.39
N THR A 96 -5.23 20.87 23.97
CA THR A 96 -6.41 21.53 23.41
C THR A 96 -6.78 22.70 24.30
N ILE A 97 -6.57 23.89 23.78
CA ILE A 97 -6.94 25.19 24.35
C ILE A 97 -8.45 25.17 24.63
N VAL A 98 -8.82 25.41 25.88
CA VAL A 98 -10.21 25.64 26.30
C VAL A 98 -10.64 27.00 25.76
N VAL A 99 -11.51 27.01 24.76
CA VAL A 99 -12.30 28.19 24.40
C VAL A 99 -13.72 27.94 24.91
N GLY A 100 -14.11 28.72 25.92
CA GLY A 100 -15.44 28.68 26.52
C GLY A 100 -16.53 29.13 25.54
N GLY A 101 -17.68 28.48 25.62
CA GLY A 101 -18.89 28.83 24.88
C GLY A 101 -20.07 28.08 25.50
N GLY A 102 -20.97 28.81 26.14
CA GLY A 102 -21.98 28.29 27.06
C GLY A 102 -23.10 27.44 26.45
N GLY A 103 -23.77 26.71 27.35
CA GLY A 103 -25.21 26.48 27.28
C GLY A 103 -25.66 25.04 26.99
N SER A 104 -25.94 24.28 28.03
CA SER A 104 -27.31 23.82 28.38
C SER A 104 -27.24 22.71 29.42
N GLU A 105 -27.99 22.90 30.49
CA GLU A 105 -28.31 21.91 31.51
C GLU A 105 -29.11 20.77 30.88
N TYR A 106 -28.61 19.55 30.95
CA TYR A 106 -29.46 18.35 30.97
C TYR A 106 -28.90 17.35 31.96
N GLU A 107 -29.83 16.81 32.74
CA GLU A 107 -29.65 16.05 33.96
C GLU A 107 -28.88 14.74 33.78
N SER A 108 -28.26 14.34 34.89
CA SER A 108 -27.60 13.06 35.10
C SER A 108 -28.61 11.91 35.03
N ASP A 109 -28.57 11.10 33.98
CA ASP A 109 -29.08 9.72 34.02
C ASP A 109 -27.91 8.74 34.02
N SER A 110 -27.81 8.04 35.14
CA SER A 110 -26.73 7.13 35.49
C SER A 110 -26.92 5.78 34.81
N ASP A 111 -26.59 5.71 33.53
CA ASP A 111 -26.18 4.45 32.90
C ASP A 111 -24.65 4.44 32.82
N LEU A 112 -24.03 3.75 33.78
CA LEU A 112 -22.66 3.28 33.68
C LEU A 112 -22.60 2.22 32.57
N GLU A 113 -22.74 2.67 31.31
CA GLU A 113 -22.26 1.94 30.15
C GLU A 113 -20.76 1.74 30.37
N LEU A 114 -20.40 0.50 30.70
CA LEU A 114 -19.05 -0.02 30.60
C LEU A 114 -18.47 0.50 29.29
N TYR A 115 -17.63 1.53 29.36
CA TYR A 115 -17.01 2.18 28.20
C TYR A 115 -16.15 1.14 27.48
N GLU A 116 -16.79 0.38 26.61
CA GLU A 116 -16.15 -0.51 25.67
C GLU A 116 -15.44 0.42 24.70
N SER A 117 -14.14 0.63 24.94
CA SER A 117 -13.29 1.47 24.10
C SER A 117 -13.59 1.24 22.62
N THR A 118 -14.27 2.20 22.01
CA THR A 118 -14.89 2.14 20.66
C THR A 118 -13.87 2.10 19.52
N LEU A 119 -12.58 2.13 19.84
CA LEU A 119 -11.48 2.12 18.88
C LEU A 119 -11.11 0.68 18.49
N LYS A 120 -11.92 0.12 17.58
CA LYS A 120 -11.70 -1.21 16.97
C LYS A 120 -10.49 -1.17 16.02
N LEU A 121 -9.59 -2.15 16.16
CA LEU A 121 -8.35 -2.26 15.39
C LEU A 121 -8.63 -2.23 13.87
N GLN A 122 -7.91 -1.38 13.12
CA GLN A 122 -8.07 -1.34 11.67
C GLN A 122 -7.50 -2.60 11.00
N TYR A 123 -8.21 -3.11 10.00
CA TYR A 123 -7.83 -4.32 9.26
C TYR A 123 -6.39 -4.28 8.71
N ASN A 124 -5.95 -3.13 8.18
CA ASN A 124 -4.61 -2.99 7.61
C ASN A 124 -3.51 -3.11 8.67
N THR A 125 -3.78 -2.67 9.89
CA THR A 125 -2.86 -2.83 11.03
C THR A 125 -2.71 -4.30 11.38
N VAL A 126 -3.83 -5.02 11.57
CA VAL A 126 -3.86 -6.48 11.84
C VAL A 126 -3.08 -7.22 10.75
N ARG A 127 -3.39 -6.92 9.48
CA ARG A 127 -2.72 -7.54 8.34
C ARG A 127 -1.21 -7.30 8.35
N GLY A 128 -0.78 -6.10 8.73
CA GLY A 128 0.63 -5.74 8.87
C GLY A 128 1.35 -6.58 9.93
N TYR A 129 0.79 -6.68 11.14
CA TYR A 129 1.34 -7.52 12.20
C TYR A 129 1.37 -9.00 11.82
N VAL A 130 0.26 -9.53 11.29
CA VAL A 130 0.19 -10.94 10.88
C VAL A 130 1.28 -11.26 9.84
N SER A 131 1.51 -10.36 8.88
CA SER A 131 2.54 -10.59 7.85
C SER A 131 3.96 -10.53 8.44
N ALA A 132 4.22 -9.60 9.36
CA ALA A 132 5.52 -9.46 10.02
C ALA A 132 5.84 -10.67 10.92
N ILE A 133 4.85 -11.14 11.69
CA ILE A 133 5.00 -12.30 12.58
C ILE A 133 5.08 -13.61 11.78
N GLN A 134 4.37 -13.71 10.65
CA GLN A 134 4.54 -14.86 9.75
C GLN A 134 5.92 -14.90 9.09
N MET A 135 6.52 -13.75 8.78
CA MET A 135 7.91 -13.72 8.31
C MET A 135 8.88 -14.20 9.40
N LEU A 136 8.66 -13.78 10.65
CA LEU A 136 9.42 -14.27 11.80
C LEU A 136 9.28 -15.80 11.95
N TYR A 137 8.06 -16.33 11.79
CA TYR A 137 7.83 -17.78 11.75
C TYR A 137 8.61 -18.46 10.62
N ASP A 138 8.62 -17.88 9.41
CA ASP A 138 9.31 -18.46 8.25
C ASP A 138 10.83 -18.54 8.47
N GLU A 139 11.41 -17.51 9.10
CA GLU A 139 12.81 -17.51 9.55
C GLU A 139 13.06 -18.59 10.60
N GLN A 140 12.22 -18.66 11.64
CA GLN A 140 12.30 -19.68 12.69
C GLN A 140 12.14 -21.11 12.13
N LYS A 141 11.30 -21.29 11.10
CA LYS A 141 11.07 -22.59 10.48
C LYS A 141 12.25 -23.01 9.61
N SER A 142 12.84 -22.07 8.88
CA SER A 142 14.04 -22.29 8.07
C SER A 142 15.23 -22.71 8.94
N ARG A 143 15.32 -22.16 10.16
CA ARG A 143 16.34 -22.52 11.17
C ARG A 143 16.05 -23.83 11.91
N GLY A 144 14.93 -24.50 11.61
CA GLY A 144 14.54 -25.74 12.30
C GLY A 144 14.10 -25.56 13.77
N VAL A 145 14.05 -24.33 14.28
CA VAL A 145 13.73 -24.08 15.71
C VAL A 145 12.23 -24.10 16.00
N ASN A 146 11.36 -23.81 15.03
CA ASN A 146 9.92 -23.77 15.28
C ASN A 146 9.22 -25.07 14.82
N PRO A 147 8.73 -25.92 15.74
CA PRO A 147 8.03 -27.15 15.39
C PRO A 147 6.59 -26.90 14.91
N ALA A 148 5.96 -25.77 15.27
CA ALA A 148 4.56 -25.52 14.96
C ALA A 148 4.29 -25.39 13.46
N ALA A 149 3.02 -25.61 13.10
CA ALA A 149 2.50 -25.29 11.78
C ALA A 149 2.40 -23.77 11.59
N ARG A 150 2.45 -23.33 10.33
CA ARG A 150 2.34 -21.91 9.98
C ARG A 150 1.02 -21.35 10.52
N PRO A 151 1.01 -20.18 11.19
CA PRO A 151 -0.20 -19.62 11.82
C PRO A 151 -1.16 -19.05 10.75
N GLN A 152 -1.99 -19.92 10.19
CA GLN A 152 -2.96 -19.65 9.11
C GLN A 152 -4.27 -20.42 9.31
N GLY A 153 -4.54 -20.91 10.53
CA GLY A 153 -5.73 -21.67 10.85
C GLY A 153 -7.03 -20.87 10.79
N VAL A 154 -8.11 -21.57 11.11
CA VAL A 154 -9.48 -21.08 10.97
C VAL A 154 -9.74 -19.88 11.89
N ALA A 155 -9.18 -19.90 13.09
CA ALA A 155 -9.37 -18.84 14.08
C ALA A 155 -8.77 -17.50 13.61
N LEU A 156 -7.54 -17.51 13.04
CA LEU A 156 -6.96 -16.30 12.46
C LEU A 156 -7.76 -15.76 11.27
N LYS A 157 -8.31 -16.65 10.44
CA LYS A 157 -9.20 -16.27 9.33
C LYS A 157 -10.51 -15.66 9.84
N ALA A 158 -11.09 -16.21 10.90
CA ALA A 158 -12.29 -15.69 11.54
C ALA A 158 -12.06 -14.27 12.11
N LEU A 159 -10.94 -14.05 12.81
CA LEU A 159 -10.54 -12.73 13.30
C LEU A 159 -10.45 -11.70 12.17
N LYS A 160 -9.76 -12.03 11.07
CA LYS A 160 -9.66 -11.13 9.91
C LYS A 160 -11.03 -10.81 9.31
N ARG A 161 -11.92 -11.80 9.21
CA ARG A 161 -13.28 -11.65 8.67
C ARG A 161 -14.16 -10.77 9.58
N SER A 162 -14.09 -10.94 10.90
CA SER A 162 -14.89 -10.13 11.84
C SER A 162 -14.50 -8.65 11.80
N ILE A 163 -13.20 -8.35 11.67
CA ILE A 163 -12.69 -6.97 11.53
C ILE A 163 -13.12 -6.33 10.20
N LEU A 164 -13.15 -7.11 9.11
CA LEU A 164 -13.68 -6.61 7.83
C LEU A 164 -15.18 -6.38 7.90
N ALA A 165 -15.93 -7.31 8.49
CA ALA A 165 -17.38 -7.22 8.62
C ALA A 165 -17.80 -5.97 9.40
N THR A 166 -17.15 -5.71 10.54
CA THR A 166 -17.37 -4.48 11.33
C THR A 166 -17.05 -3.22 10.54
N THR A 167 -15.93 -3.19 9.81
CA THR A 167 -15.55 -2.06 8.95
C THR A 167 -16.60 -1.81 7.86
N TRP A 168 -17.11 -2.87 7.23
CA TRP A 168 -18.13 -2.76 6.19
C TRP A 168 -19.49 -2.33 6.73
N SER A 169 -19.88 -2.80 7.92
CA SER A 169 -21.11 -2.36 8.58
C SER A 169 -21.03 -0.88 8.94
N ARG A 170 -19.88 -0.41 9.44
CA ARG A 170 -19.66 1.02 9.71
C ARG A 170 -19.77 1.87 8.44
N LYS A 171 -19.03 1.52 7.38
CA LYS A 171 -19.08 2.25 6.09
C LYS A 171 -20.49 2.30 5.49
N ARG A 172 -21.30 1.26 5.71
CA ARG A 172 -22.71 1.22 5.30
C ARG A 172 -23.57 2.18 6.13
N LYS A 173 -23.41 2.20 7.46
CA LYS A 173 -24.13 3.12 8.37
C LYS A 173 -23.77 4.59 8.10
N GLU A 174 -22.50 4.86 7.80
CA GLU A 174 -21.99 6.21 7.54
C GLU A 174 -22.38 6.75 6.14
N TYR A 175 -23.13 5.99 5.33
CA TYR A 175 -23.45 6.34 3.93
C TYR A 175 -22.25 6.85 3.13
N MET A 176 -21.04 6.34 3.42
CA MET A 176 -19.83 6.81 2.74
C MET A 176 -20.00 6.61 1.24
N ASP A 177 -20.06 7.72 0.51
CA ASP A 177 -20.26 7.70 -0.93
C ASP A 177 -19.07 7.00 -1.59
N ARG A 178 -19.36 5.84 -2.20
CA ARG A 178 -18.36 5.01 -2.89
C ARG A 178 -17.96 5.62 -4.24
N GLY A 179 -18.68 6.65 -4.69
CA GLY A 179 -18.46 7.39 -5.93
C GLY A 179 -17.66 8.67 -5.78
N VAL A 180 -17.15 9.04 -4.61
CA VAL A 180 -16.26 10.20 -4.53
C VAL A 180 -14.93 9.87 -5.22
N GLY A 181 -14.61 10.61 -6.29
CA GLY A 181 -13.42 10.41 -7.11
C GLY A 181 -13.60 9.40 -8.27
N ILE A 182 -14.82 9.12 -8.73
CA ILE A 182 -15.05 8.38 -9.99
C ILE A 182 -15.38 9.33 -11.16
N LEU A 183 -15.54 8.78 -12.37
CA LEU A 183 -15.88 9.51 -13.61
C LEU A 183 -17.03 10.52 -13.46
N ARG A 184 -17.98 10.28 -12.53
CA ARG A 184 -19.13 11.16 -12.26
C ARG A 184 -18.77 12.49 -11.60
N ASP A 185 -17.59 12.61 -10.99
CA ASP A 185 -17.10 13.86 -10.40
C ASP A 185 -16.30 14.72 -11.39
N ILE A 186 -16.13 14.29 -12.64
CA ILE A 186 -15.39 15.06 -13.65
C ILE A 186 -15.98 16.46 -13.85
N ASP A 187 -17.31 16.59 -13.82
CA ASP A 187 -17.97 17.88 -14.01
C ASP A 187 -17.70 18.87 -12.86
N ARG A 188 -17.17 18.39 -11.72
CA ARG A 188 -16.77 19.21 -10.57
C ARG A 188 -15.28 19.60 -10.61
N LEU A 189 -14.49 18.98 -11.49
CA LEU A 189 -13.07 19.28 -11.64
C LEU A 189 -12.86 20.29 -12.75
N ARG A 190 -11.85 21.15 -12.57
CA ARG A 190 -11.38 21.99 -13.66
C ARG A 190 -10.74 21.11 -14.74
N PRO A 191 -10.85 21.46 -16.04
CA PRO A 191 -10.28 20.66 -17.13
C PRO A 191 -8.78 20.33 -16.95
N GLU A 192 -8.02 21.27 -16.36
CA GLU A 192 -6.61 21.12 -16.03
C GLU A 192 -6.32 20.10 -14.92
N ASP A 193 -7.28 19.81 -14.05
CA ASP A 193 -7.13 18.88 -12.91
C ASP A 193 -7.73 17.49 -13.24
N ALA A 194 -8.60 17.42 -14.26
CA ALA A 194 -9.29 16.20 -14.68
C ALA A 194 -8.37 15.15 -15.32
N GLY A 195 -7.25 15.56 -15.93
CA GLY A 195 -6.38 14.65 -16.67
C GLY A 195 -5.78 13.54 -15.80
N GLY A 196 -5.36 13.84 -14.58
CA GLY A 196 -4.83 12.83 -13.65
C GLY A 196 -5.87 11.78 -13.22
N LEU A 197 -7.13 12.21 -13.03
CA LEU A 197 -8.25 11.33 -12.72
C LEU A 197 -8.63 10.46 -13.93
N LEU A 198 -8.75 11.06 -15.10
CA LEU A 198 -9.07 10.38 -16.36
C LEU A 198 -8.01 9.33 -16.73
N LEU A 199 -6.73 9.66 -16.54
CA LEU A 199 -5.60 8.77 -16.77
C LEU A 199 -5.67 7.52 -15.89
N GLY A 200 -6.08 7.70 -14.63
CA GLY A 200 -6.29 6.59 -13.70
C GLY A 200 -7.48 5.72 -14.08
N ASN A 201 -8.59 6.32 -14.50
CA ASN A 201 -9.82 5.60 -14.81
C ASN A 201 -9.73 4.83 -16.14
N HIS A 202 -9.30 5.48 -17.23
CA HIS A 202 -9.30 4.87 -18.57
C HIS A 202 -8.32 3.72 -18.73
N MET A 203 -7.23 3.71 -17.96
CA MET A 203 -6.20 2.66 -18.01
C MET A 203 -6.09 1.87 -16.71
N LEU A 204 -7.02 2.07 -15.76
CA LEU A 204 -7.05 1.42 -14.44
C LEU A 204 -5.73 1.57 -13.64
N LEU A 205 -5.09 2.74 -13.75
CA LEU A 205 -3.76 2.99 -13.21
C LEU A 205 -3.77 3.48 -11.76
N ARG A 206 -2.93 2.85 -10.94
CA ARG A 206 -2.59 3.33 -9.59
C ARG A 206 -1.60 4.49 -9.65
N SER A 207 -1.52 5.28 -8.58
CA SER A 207 -0.56 6.39 -8.48
C SER A 207 0.89 5.96 -8.75
N GLY A 208 1.27 4.76 -8.31
CA GLY A 208 2.61 4.21 -8.55
C GLY A 208 2.95 3.97 -10.03
N ASN A 209 1.97 3.75 -10.89
CA ASN A 209 2.17 3.61 -12.33
C ASN A 209 2.04 4.97 -13.03
N ARG A 210 1.12 5.83 -12.57
CA ARG A 210 0.89 7.17 -13.16
C ARG A 210 2.04 8.15 -12.91
N LEU A 211 2.60 8.17 -11.70
CA LEU A 211 3.63 9.12 -11.27
C LEU A 211 4.92 9.07 -12.10
N PRO A 212 5.47 7.89 -12.43
CA PRO A 212 6.70 7.80 -13.19
C PRO A 212 6.52 8.02 -14.70
N MET A 213 5.28 8.07 -15.22
CA MET A 213 5.04 8.22 -16.66
C MET A 213 5.54 9.56 -17.19
N GLU A 214 6.24 9.47 -18.32
CA GLU A 214 6.77 10.60 -19.06
C GLU A 214 6.06 10.70 -20.42
N LEU A 215 6.03 11.90 -21.01
CA LEU A 215 5.40 12.09 -22.32
C LEU A 215 6.09 11.24 -23.41
N ALA A 216 7.37 10.92 -23.23
CA ALA A 216 8.14 10.04 -24.11
C ALA A 216 7.65 8.57 -24.09
N ASP A 217 6.96 8.15 -23.03
CA ASP A 217 6.35 6.82 -22.94
C ASP A 217 5.04 6.73 -23.73
N CYS A 218 4.56 7.85 -24.28
CA CYS A 218 3.32 7.96 -25.02
C CYS A 218 3.57 8.03 -26.53
N PHE A 219 2.86 7.22 -27.32
CA PHE A 219 2.89 7.30 -28.78
C PHE A 219 1.49 7.08 -29.38
N PRO A 220 1.21 7.67 -30.54
CA PRO A 220 -0.04 7.41 -31.25
C PRO A 220 0.03 6.05 -31.97
N LEU A 221 -1.06 5.28 -31.90
CA LEU A 221 -1.26 4.07 -32.68
C LEU A 221 -2.42 4.26 -33.65
N ASP A 222 -2.18 3.98 -34.93
CA ASP A 222 -3.20 4.02 -35.95
C ASP A 222 -4.14 2.82 -35.86
N LEU A 223 -5.44 3.11 -35.86
CA LEU A 223 -6.52 2.12 -35.82
C LEU A 223 -7.37 2.24 -37.08
N PRO A 224 -6.95 1.61 -38.19
CA PRO A 224 -7.64 1.75 -39.48
C PRO A 224 -9.06 1.17 -39.46
N ASN A 225 -9.31 0.21 -38.56
CA ASN A 225 -10.58 -0.50 -38.49
C ASN A 225 -11.57 0.10 -37.48
N GLU A 226 -11.14 1.04 -36.64
CA GLU A 226 -11.94 1.56 -35.52
C GLU A 226 -12.23 3.06 -35.65
N GLY A 227 -13.30 3.51 -34.98
CA GLY A 227 -13.69 4.91 -34.91
C GLY A 227 -14.27 5.49 -36.20
N PHE A 228 -14.07 6.80 -36.40
CA PHE A 228 -14.65 7.54 -37.52
C PHE A 228 -13.87 7.28 -38.80
N LYS A 229 -14.52 6.71 -39.82
CA LYS A 229 -13.94 6.36 -41.11
C LYS A 229 -14.23 7.49 -42.10
N ALA A 230 -13.31 8.44 -42.23
CA ALA A 230 -13.34 9.46 -43.27
C ALA A 230 -12.12 9.32 -44.18
N GLN A 231 -12.29 9.70 -45.45
CA GLN A 231 -11.25 9.61 -46.46
C GLN A 231 -10.04 10.45 -46.04
N GLY A 232 -8.86 9.80 -45.91
CA GLY A 232 -7.64 10.45 -45.45
C GLY A 232 -7.50 10.64 -43.93
N TYR A 233 -8.43 10.12 -43.13
CA TYR A 233 -8.38 10.23 -41.66
C TYR A 233 -8.45 8.87 -40.98
N THR A 234 -7.37 8.49 -40.29
CA THR A 234 -7.33 7.31 -39.42
C THR A 234 -7.58 7.70 -37.97
N THR A 235 -8.40 6.92 -37.27
CA THR A 235 -8.54 7.08 -35.82
C THR A 235 -7.24 6.67 -35.15
N LYS A 236 -6.75 7.50 -34.24
CA LYS A 236 -5.55 7.22 -33.44
C LYS A 236 -5.95 6.93 -31.99
N ALA A 237 -5.37 5.89 -31.43
CA ALA A 237 -5.36 5.68 -29.98
C ALA A 237 -4.06 6.22 -29.40
N LEU A 238 -4.14 6.71 -28.17
CA LEU A 238 -2.94 6.95 -27.38
C LEU A 238 -2.47 5.59 -26.84
N VAL A 239 -1.18 5.30 -26.93
CA VAL A 239 -0.58 4.13 -26.27
C VAL A 239 0.47 4.64 -25.29
N VAL A 240 0.42 4.13 -24.07
CA VAL A 240 1.33 4.44 -22.99
C VAL A 240 2.06 3.17 -22.59
N VAL A 241 3.40 3.19 -22.65
CA VAL A 241 4.24 2.07 -22.19
C VAL A 241 4.49 2.20 -20.70
N MET A 242 4.36 1.09 -20.00
CA MET A 242 4.64 0.99 -18.57
C MET A 242 5.55 -0.21 -18.34
N ASN A 243 6.70 0.02 -17.72
CA ASN A 243 7.64 -1.05 -17.37
C ASN A 243 7.92 -1.12 -15.86
N CYS A 244 7.26 -0.27 -15.08
CA CYS A 244 7.47 -0.14 -13.64
C CYS A 244 6.13 -0.04 -12.92
N GLY A 245 5.93 -0.90 -11.93
CA GLY A 245 4.74 -0.87 -11.09
C GLY A 245 4.91 -1.75 -9.86
N ARG A 246 4.12 -1.49 -8.81
CA ARG A 246 4.22 -2.26 -7.56
C ARG A 246 3.95 -3.76 -7.76
N THR A 247 3.13 -4.09 -8.75
CA THR A 247 2.77 -5.47 -9.14
C THR A 247 3.67 -6.03 -10.24
N ASN A 248 4.47 -5.19 -10.89
CA ASN A 248 5.35 -5.56 -11.99
C ASN A 248 6.81 -5.52 -11.52
N GLN A 249 7.16 -6.47 -10.65
CA GLN A 249 8.47 -6.54 -9.99
C GLN A 249 9.59 -6.96 -10.95
N HIS A 250 9.25 -7.57 -12.08
CA HIS A 250 10.20 -8.09 -13.07
C HIS A 250 10.38 -7.20 -14.29
N GLY A 251 9.79 -5.99 -14.29
CA GLY A 251 9.95 -5.03 -15.38
C GLY A 251 9.33 -5.47 -16.72
N ARG A 252 8.25 -6.25 -16.68
CA ARG A 252 7.52 -6.65 -17.90
C ARG A 252 6.97 -5.42 -18.61
N MET A 253 6.96 -5.40 -19.94
CA MET A 253 6.29 -4.30 -20.65
C MET A 253 4.77 -4.48 -20.60
N GLU A 254 4.09 -3.46 -20.09
CA GLU A 254 2.63 -3.33 -20.05
C GLU A 254 2.24 -2.13 -20.92
N TYR A 255 1.08 -2.22 -21.57
CA TYR A 255 0.56 -1.16 -22.43
C TYR A 255 -0.80 -0.70 -21.93
N GLY A 256 -0.99 0.60 -21.81
CA GLY A 256 -2.28 1.23 -21.56
C GLY A 256 -2.70 1.99 -22.80
N SER A 257 -3.92 1.77 -23.30
CA SER A 257 -4.41 2.46 -24.48
C SER A 257 -5.81 3.03 -24.24
N PRO A 258 -5.92 4.34 -23.95
CA PRO A 258 -7.21 5.00 -23.86
C PRO A 258 -7.70 5.43 -25.25
N PHE A 259 -8.98 5.19 -25.49
CA PHE A 259 -9.68 5.65 -26.68
C PHE A 259 -10.23 7.06 -26.51
N ARG A 260 -10.53 7.70 -27.65
CA ARG A 260 -11.34 8.93 -27.62
C ARG A 260 -12.73 8.59 -27.11
N HIS A 261 -13.17 9.35 -26.12
CA HIS A 261 -14.49 9.18 -25.55
C HIS A 261 -15.53 10.01 -26.33
N ARG A 262 -16.76 9.51 -26.47
CA ARG A 262 -17.87 10.22 -27.14
C ARG A 262 -18.15 11.59 -26.50
N TYR A 263 -18.07 11.64 -25.17
CA TYR A 263 -18.26 12.88 -24.41
C TYR A 263 -16.91 13.60 -24.23
N PRO A 264 -16.75 14.84 -24.73
CA PRO A 264 -15.48 15.57 -24.70
C PRO A 264 -14.90 15.75 -23.30
N ARG A 265 -15.73 16.03 -22.30
CA ARG A 265 -15.30 16.23 -20.90
C ARG A 265 -14.70 14.98 -20.26
N SER A 266 -15.14 13.79 -20.69
CA SER A 266 -14.61 12.52 -20.19
C SER A 266 -13.52 11.94 -21.10
N CYS A 267 -13.13 12.66 -22.16
CA CYS A 267 -12.11 12.22 -23.10
C CYS A 267 -10.72 12.52 -22.55
N LEU A 268 -9.96 11.48 -22.19
CA LEU A 268 -8.59 11.63 -21.72
C LEU A 268 -7.68 12.31 -22.75
N ILE A 269 -7.80 11.92 -24.03
CA ILE A 269 -6.99 12.50 -25.11
C ILE A 269 -7.29 14.00 -25.24
N GLY A 270 -8.57 14.38 -25.15
CA GLY A 270 -9.00 15.79 -25.16
C GLY A 270 -8.47 16.56 -23.96
N ALA A 271 -8.65 16.03 -22.74
CA ALA A 271 -8.17 16.65 -21.51
C ALA A 271 -6.63 16.82 -21.51
N LEU A 272 -5.90 15.82 -21.99
CA LEU A 272 -4.44 15.88 -22.11
C LEU A 272 -4.01 16.94 -23.14
N ALA A 273 -4.67 17.01 -24.30
CA ALA A 273 -4.38 18.01 -25.32
C ALA A 273 -4.63 19.44 -24.80
N PHE A 274 -5.75 19.69 -24.13
CA PHE A 274 -6.05 20.99 -23.52
C PHE A 274 -5.01 21.37 -22.46
N TRP A 275 -4.60 20.43 -21.61
CA TRP A 275 -3.59 20.68 -20.60
C TRP A 275 -2.21 20.98 -21.21
N LEU A 276 -1.77 20.23 -22.23
CA LEU A 276 -0.51 20.49 -22.93
C LEU A 276 -0.54 21.86 -23.61
N PHE A 277 -1.66 22.22 -24.23
CA PHE A 277 -1.86 23.55 -24.82
C PHE A 277 -1.79 24.65 -23.76
N TRP A 278 -2.54 24.51 -22.66
CA TRP A 278 -2.52 25.46 -21.54
C TRP A 278 -1.10 25.66 -21.00
N ARG A 279 -0.38 24.56 -20.73
CA ARG A 279 0.96 24.57 -20.14
C ARG A 279 1.98 25.30 -21.03
N TRP A 280 1.99 25.02 -22.33
CA TRP A 280 3.02 25.57 -23.22
C TRP A 280 2.65 26.89 -23.89
N GLN A 281 1.36 27.11 -24.17
CA GLN A 281 0.92 28.30 -24.91
C GLN A 281 0.36 29.39 -24.00
N VAL A 282 -0.38 29.03 -22.95
CA VAL A 282 -1.06 29.99 -22.06
C VAL A 282 -0.17 30.36 -20.89
N GLU A 283 0.23 29.37 -20.08
CA GLU A 283 1.04 29.58 -18.89
C GLU A 283 2.48 30.00 -19.24
N LYS A 284 3.01 29.54 -20.38
CA LYS A 284 4.37 29.80 -20.89
C LYS A 284 5.47 29.55 -19.85
N ALA A 285 5.19 28.74 -18.83
CA ALA A 285 6.12 28.45 -17.73
C ALA A 285 7.40 27.73 -18.22
N GLU A 286 7.29 27.01 -19.34
CA GLU A 286 8.37 26.25 -19.95
C GLU A 286 8.37 26.47 -21.47
N ARG A 287 9.55 26.53 -22.11
CA ARG A 287 9.65 26.54 -23.57
C ARG A 287 9.14 25.21 -24.14
N PHE A 288 8.54 25.29 -25.32
CA PHE A 288 8.10 24.09 -26.05
C PHE A 288 9.32 23.16 -26.29
N PRO A 289 9.21 21.86 -26.00
CA PRO A 289 10.34 20.94 -26.09
C PRO A 289 10.84 20.85 -27.54
N SER A 290 12.14 21.11 -27.74
CA SER A 290 12.77 20.98 -29.05
C SER A 290 13.19 19.53 -29.32
N SER A 291 12.92 19.01 -30.52
CA SER A 291 13.31 17.64 -30.91
C SER A 291 14.84 17.41 -30.90
N LYS A 292 15.64 18.48 -30.92
CA LYS A 292 17.11 18.41 -31.00
C LYS A 292 17.78 18.20 -29.64
N GLU A 293 17.10 18.49 -28.54
CA GLU A 293 17.60 18.31 -27.15
C GLU A 293 17.25 16.94 -26.54
N ALA A 294 16.54 16.08 -27.29
CA ALA A 294 16.05 14.79 -26.82
C ALA A 294 17.16 13.80 -26.38
N LYS A 295 18.41 14.01 -26.83
CA LYS A 295 19.56 13.18 -26.41
C LYS A 295 19.98 13.42 -24.96
N THR A 296 19.63 14.56 -24.36
CA THR A 296 20.10 14.96 -23.02
C THR A 296 19.02 14.82 -21.94
N GLY A 297 17.74 14.76 -22.33
CA GLY A 297 16.61 14.63 -21.39
C GLY A 297 16.31 13.21 -20.92
N MET A 298 16.70 12.19 -21.70
CA MET A 298 16.24 10.80 -21.51
C MET A 298 17.20 9.91 -20.70
N LYS A 299 18.29 10.47 -20.14
CA LYS A 299 19.19 9.81 -19.19
C LYS A 299 19.28 10.65 -17.92
N ARG A 300 18.34 10.51 -16.99
CA ARG A 300 18.60 10.79 -15.56
C ARG A 300 17.47 10.27 -14.65
N ARG A 301 17.62 9.01 -14.20
CA ARG A 301 17.19 8.63 -12.85
C ARG A 301 18.01 7.46 -12.30
N CYS A 302 19.06 7.81 -11.55
CA CYS A 302 19.63 7.03 -10.45
C CYS A 302 20.44 8.02 -9.59
N SER A 303 19.77 8.94 -8.89
CA SER A 303 20.31 9.61 -7.69
C SER A 303 19.27 10.62 -7.15
N ALA A 304 19.33 10.84 -5.85
CA ALA A 304 18.29 11.34 -4.95
C ALA A 304 17.98 12.85 -5.00
N ASP A 305 18.22 13.53 -6.12
CA ASP A 305 18.00 14.99 -6.19
C ASP A 305 16.71 15.36 -6.94
N ARG A 306 15.74 15.88 -6.18
CA ARG A 306 14.34 16.02 -6.57
C ARG A 306 13.99 17.39 -7.15
N ARG A 307 14.96 18.24 -7.50
CA ARG A 307 14.67 19.66 -7.81
C ARG A 307 15.06 20.23 -9.18
N LYS A 308 15.92 19.63 -10.01
CA LYS A 308 16.43 20.36 -11.20
C LYS A 308 16.79 19.50 -12.42
N SER A 309 15.87 18.66 -12.92
CA SER A 309 16.00 18.14 -14.29
C SER A 309 14.68 18.31 -15.04
N LEU A 310 14.72 18.95 -16.21
CA LEU A 310 13.64 19.03 -17.19
C LEU A 310 12.94 17.67 -17.32
N LYS A 311 11.80 17.53 -16.64
CA LYS A 311 10.93 16.36 -16.68
C LYS A 311 9.56 16.89 -17.00
N VAL A 312 9.13 16.71 -18.24
CA VAL A 312 7.71 16.82 -18.60
C VAL A 312 7.01 15.57 -18.04
N SER A 313 6.92 15.51 -16.71
CA SER A 313 6.09 14.52 -16.05
C SER A 313 4.65 14.93 -16.32
N MET A 314 3.82 13.97 -16.74
CA MET A 314 2.36 14.12 -16.88
C MET A 314 1.66 14.37 -15.52
N MET A 315 2.37 14.86 -14.50
CA MET A 315 1.92 15.02 -13.11
C MET A 315 1.97 16.45 -12.60
N ALA A 316 2.22 17.48 -13.42
CA ALA A 316 1.89 18.84 -12.97
C ALA A 316 0.38 18.99 -12.64
N PHE A 317 -0.44 18.01 -13.05
CA PHE A 317 -1.82 17.74 -12.61
C PHE A 317 -2.06 17.52 -11.10
N THR A 318 -1.03 17.46 -10.25
CA THR A 318 -1.19 17.16 -8.80
C THR A 318 -0.78 18.28 -7.85
N ARG A 319 -0.37 19.45 -8.36
CA ARG A 319 -0.16 20.63 -7.51
C ARG A 319 -1.48 21.36 -7.28
N ILE A 320 -2.30 20.77 -6.43
CA ILE A 320 -3.40 21.47 -5.77
C ILE A 320 -2.78 22.26 -4.61
N ARG A 321 -2.97 23.59 -4.61
CA ARG A 321 -2.91 24.42 -3.41
C ARG A 321 -4.19 24.19 -2.62
#